data_AF-A0A455UMF8-F1
#
_entry.id   AF-A0A455UMF8-F1
#
_cell.length_a   1.000
_cell.length_b   1.000
_cell.length_c   1.000
_cell.angle_alpha   90.00
_cell.angle_beta   90.00
_cell.angle_gamma   90.00
#
_symmetry.space_group_name_H-M   'P 1'
#
loop_
_entity.id
_entity.type
_entity.pdbx_description
1 polymer ?
#
loop_
_entity_poly.entity_id
_entity_poly.type
_entity_poly.pdbx_seq_one_letter_code
_entity_poly.pdbx_strand_id
1 'polypeptide(L)'
;MILMLFLVFVLGMFLDWTGIVLLSFPIMLPIVETMGVDMLWFVVMVAVVLQTSFLTPPFGYALFYLKGVAPPGVEIVDLYKAVVPFVALILLACTLMAFFPWLITGLPSMMLGY
;
A
#
# COMPACT_ATOMS: atom_id res chain seq x y z
N MET A 1 -9.26 -2.49 12.09
CA MET A 1 -8.02 -2.00 11.44
C MET A 1 -7.27 -3.07 10.66
N ILE A 2 -6.70 -4.10 11.29
CA ILE A 2 -5.97 -5.18 10.55
C ILE A 2 -6.86 -5.84 9.49
N LEU A 3 -8.12 -6.13 9.82
CA LEU A 3 -9.10 -6.67 8.86
C LEU A 3 -9.36 -5.73 7.68
N MET A 4 -9.41 -4.41 7.90
CA MET A 4 -9.62 -3.43 6.83
C MET A 4 -8.41 -3.35 5.90
N LEU A 5 -7.19 -3.30 6.47
CA LEU A 5 -5.95 -3.31 5.70
C LEU A 5 -5.80 -4.61 4.90
N PHE A 6 -6.20 -5.74 5.49
CA PHE A 6 -6.21 -7.03 4.80
C PHE A 6 -7.23 -7.06 3.65
N LEU A 7 -8.45 -6.55 3.85
CA LEU A 7 -9.45 -6.43 2.77
C LEU A 7 -8.95 -5.54 1.64
N VAL A 8 -8.35 -4.38 1.96
CA VAL A 8 -7.73 -3.48 0.99
C VAL A 8 -6.59 -4.18 0.24
N PHE A 9 -5.75 -4.95 0.94
CA PHE A 9 -4.66 -5.71 0.33
C PHE A 9 -5.18 -6.74 -0.68
N VAL A 10 -6.23 -7.50 -0.33
CA VAL A 10 -6.87 -8.48 -1.22
C VAL A 10 -7.56 -7.79 -2.40
N LEU A 11 -8.29 -6.70 -2.17
CA LEU A 11 -8.90 -5.92 -3.25
C LEU A 11 -7.83 -5.35 -4.21
N GLY A 12 -6.68 -4.94 -3.67
CA GLY A 12 -5.49 -4.49 -4.40
C GLY A 12 -4.90 -5.52 -5.35
N MET A 13 -5.22 -6.79 -5.18
CA MET A 13 -4.79 -7.84 -6.11
C MET A 13 -5.66 -7.93 -7.36
N PHE A 14 -6.84 -7.31 -7.40
CA PHE A 14 -7.80 -7.46 -8.51
C PHE A 14 -8.29 -6.15 -9.10
N LEU A 15 -8.27 -5.07 -8.32
CA LEU A 15 -8.79 -3.76 -8.69
C LEU A 15 -7.67 -2.72 -8.68
N ASP A 16 -7.80 -1.70 -9.54
CA ASP A 16 -6.91 -0.53 -9.50
C ASP A 16 -7.12 0.29 -8.23
N TRP A 17 -6.09 1.03 -7.81
CA TRP A 17 -6.09 1.81 -6.57
C TRP A 17 -7.18 2.87 -6.57
N THR A 18 -7.46 3.46 -7.73
CA THR A 18 -8.55 4.44 -7.88
C THR A 18 -9.90 3.81 -7.55
N GLY A 19 -10.16 2.61 -8.08
CA GLY A 19 -11.39 1.86 -7.82
C GLY A 19 -11.53 1.48 -6.35
N ILE A 20 -10.43 1.05 -5.71
CA ILE A 20 -10.44 0.67 -4.29
C ILE A 20 -10.71 1.87 -3.40
N VAL A 21 -10.05 3.01 -3.64
CA VAL A 21 -10.26 4.23 -2.86
C VAL A 21 -11.71 4.71 -2.99
N LEU A 22 -12.24 4.77 -4.21
CA LEU A 22 -13.61 5.22 -4.46
C LEU A 22 -14.67 4.32 -3.81
N LEU A 23 -14.43 3.01 -3.74
CA LEU A 23 -15.34 2.05 -3.08
C LEU A 23 -15.17 2.02 -1.56
N SER A 24 -13.94 1.96 -1.08
CA SER A 24 -13.64 1.66 0.33
C SER A 24 -13.64 2.89 1.23
N PHE A 25 -13.15 4.05 0.76
CA PHE A 25 -12.99 5.23 1.62
C PHE A 25 -14.31 5.79 2.14
N PRO A 26 -15.41 5.86 1.35
CA PRO A 26 -16.70 6.32 1.86
C PRO A 26 -17.23 5.48 3.03
N ILE A 27 -16.85 4.20 3.09
CA ILE A 27 -17.27 3.27 4.13
C ILE A 27 -16.26 3.27 5.28
N MET A 28 -14.96 3.24 4.97
CA MET A 28 -13.90 3.06 5.95
C MET A 28 -13.56 4.34 6.72
N LEU A 29 -13.59 5.52 6.10
CA LEU A 29 -13.22 6.77 6.78
C LEU A 29 -14.15 7.11 7.96
N PRO A 30 -15.49 7.03 7.84
CA PRO A 30 -16.37 7.25 8.99
C PRO A 30 -16.14 6.24 10.12
N ILE A 31 -15.84 4.98 9.77
CA ILE A 31 -15.54 3.93 10.76
C ILE A 31 -14.25 4.28 11.51
N VAL A 32 -13.20 4.70 10.80
CA VAL A 32 -11.92 5.11 11.39
C VAL A 32 -12.10 6.31 12.31
N GLU A 33 -12.93 7.29 11.92
CA GLU A 33 -13.29 8.44 12.75
C GLU A 33 -13.95 8.03 14.06
N THR A 34 -14.96 7.14 13.99
CA THR A 34 -15.67 6.65 15.18
C THR A 34 -14.79 5.80 16.09
N MET A 35 -13.73 5.20 15.55
CA MET A 35 -12.71 4.48 16.33
C MET A 35 -11.70 5.42 17.02
N GLY A 36 -11.76 6.73 16.76
CA GLY A 36 -10.80 7.70 17.31
C GLY A 36 -9.39 7.55 16.73
N VAL A 37 -9.27 6.94 15.55
CA VAL A 37 -7.98 6.73 14.87
C VAL A 37 -7.71 7.90 13.95
N ASP A 38 -6.45 8.33 13.92
CA ASP A 38 -5.98 9.38 13.03
C ASP A 38 -6.19 9.00 11.56
N MET A 39 -6.93 9.85 10.83
CA MET A 39 -7.25 9.61 9.42
C MET A 39 -6.04 9.66 8.51
N LEU A 40 -5.09 10.56 8.79
CA LEU A 40 -3.87 10.68 7.99
C LEU A 40 -3.05 9.40 8.11
N TRP A 41 -2.89 8.89 9.33
CA TRP A 41 -2.24 7.61 9.59
C TRP A 41 -2.93 6.48 8.82
N PHE A 42 -4.27 6.39 8.88
CA PHE A 42 -5.01 5.34 8.18
C PHE A 42 -4.85 5.41 6.65
N VAL A 43 -5.02 6.61 6.07
CA VAL A 43 -4.93 6.81 4.62
C VAL A 43 -3.53 6.49 4.11
N VAL A 44 -2.48 6.89 4.84
CA VAL A 44 -1.09 6.58 4.46
C VAL A 44 -0.80 5.09 4.58
N MET A 45 -1.27 4.43 5.63
CA MET A 45 -1.15 2.97 5.76
C MET A 45 -1.85 2.22 4.62
N VAL A 46 -3.05 2.65 4.24
CA VAL A 46 -3.76 2.11 3.07
C VAL A 46 -2.97 2.33 1.78
N ALA A 47 -2.42 3.54 1.57
CA ALA A 47 -1.63 3.84 0.38
C ALA A 47 -0.39 2.94 0.26
N VAL A 48 0.33 2.71 1.36
CA VAL A 48 1.52 1.85 1.40
C VAL A 48 1.16 0.38 1.16
N VAL A 49 0.06 -0.11 1.76
CA VAL A 49 -0.43 -1.47 1.54
C VAL A 49 -0.84 -1.67 0.09
N LEU A 50 -1.53 -0.70 -0.52
CA LEU A 50 -1.92 -0.76 -1.94
C LEU A 50 -0.73 -0.79 -2.88
N GLN A 51 0.32 0.00 -2.61
CA GLN A 51 1.58 -0.06 -3.37
C GLN A 51 2.21 -1.47 -3.31
N THR A 52 2.16 -2.11 -2.15
CA THR A 52 2.65 -3.49 -1.98
C THR A 52 1.85 -4.49 -2.80
N SER A 53 0.51 -4.34 -2.85
CA SER A 53 -0.36 -5.21 -3.64
C SER A 53 -0.05 -5.15 -5.14
N PHE A 54 0.32 -3.98 -5.69
CA PHE A 54 0.69 -3.87 -7.10
C PHE A 54 2.00 -4.57 -7.49
N LEU A 55 2.85 -4.83 -6.50
CA LEU A 55 4.14 -5.50 -6.68
C LEU A 55 4.04 -7.00 -6.40
N THR A 56 2.99 -7.46 -5.73
CA THR A 56 2.83 -8.86 -5.33
C THR A 56 2.00 -9.62 -6.39
N PRO A 57 2.43 -10.81 -6.85
CA PRO A 57 1.60 -11.66 -7.73
C PRO A 57 0.28 -12.00 -7.01
N PRO A 58 -0.89 -11.73 -7.62
CA PRO A 58 -1.34 -12.33 -8.89
C PRO A 58 -1.50 -11.36 -10.09
N PHE A 59 -1.61 -10.05 -9.87
CA PHE A 59 -1.81 -9.07 -10.96
C PHE A 59 -0.58 -8.24 -11.26
N GLY A 60 0.39 -8.11 -10.33
CA GLY A 60 1.74 -7.60 -10.56
C GLY A 60 1.86 -6.48 -11.60
N TYR A 61 0.94 -5.51 -11.62
CA TYR A 61 0.74 -4.61 -12.78
C TYR A 61 2.04 -3.91 -13.17
N ALA A 62 2.80 -3.46 -12.17
CA ALA A 62 4.11 -2.84 -12.38
C ALA A 62 5.12 -3.83 -12.99
N LEU A 63 5.11 -5.09 -12.57
CA LEU A 63 6.00 -6.13 -13.08
C LEU A 63 5.63 -6.55 -14.51
N PHE A 64 4.34 -6.68 -14.84
CA PHE A 64 3.91 -6.95 -16.21
C PHE A 64 4.16 -5.76 -17.14
N TYR A 65 3.99 -4.54 -16.65
CA TYR A 65 4.36 -3.33 -17.38
C TYR A 65 5.86 -3.30 -17.69
N LEU A 66 6.70 -3.56 -16.66
CA LEU A 66 8.15 -3.64 -16.83
C LEU A 66 8.55 -4.78 -17.78
N LYS A 67 7.85 -5.92 -17.75
CA LYS A 67 8.09 -7.01 -18.69
C LYS A 67 7.80 -6.61 -20.14
N GLY A 68 6.83 -5.72 -20.38
CA GLY A 68 6.50 -5.20 -21.71
C GLY A 68 7.58 -4.33 -22.34
N VAL A 69 8.42 -3.67 -21.52
CA VAL A 69 9.55 -2.84 -21.97
C VAL A 69 10.91 -3.51 -21.75
N ALA A 70 10.94 -4.69 -21.14
CA ALA A 70 12.18 -5.40 -20.81
C ALA A 70 12.87 -5.95 -22.07
N PRO A 71 14.22 -5.96 -22.09
CA PRO A 71 15.00 -6.59 -23.15
C PRO A 71 14.64 -8.07 -23.37
N PRO A 72 14.84 -8.60 -24.59
CA PRO A 72 14.71 -10.04 -24.85
C PRO A 72 15.66 -10.83 -23.94
N GLY A 73 15.16 -11.88 -23.30
CA GLY A 73 15.91 -12.71 -22.36
C GLY A 73 15.59 -12.48 -20.88
N VAL A 74 14.88 -11.40 -20.52
CA VAL A 74 14.42 -11.20 -19.14
C VAL A 74 13.09 -11.93 -18.92
N GLU A 75 13.05 -12.90 -18.02
CA GLU A 75 11.82 -13.62 -17.68
C GLU A 75 11.03 -12.91 -16.58
N ILE A 76 9.72 -13.14 -16.52
CA ILE A 76 8.88 -12.57 -15.44
C ILE A 76 9.35 -13.03 -14.05
N VAL A 77 9.96 -14.23 -13.97
CA VAL A 77 10.53 -14.79 -12.75
C VAL A 77 11.70 -13.95 -12.24
N ASP A 78 12.50 -13.35 -13.13
CA ASP A 78 13.60 -12.47 -12.74
C ASP A 78 13.08 -11.18 -12.13
N LEU A 79 11.98 -10.63 -12.68
CA LEU A 79 11.30 -9.47 -12.13
C LEU A 79 10.70 -9.78 -10.75
N TYR A 80 10.09 -10.95 -10.58
CA TYR A 80 9.57 -11.37 -9.27
C TYR A 80 10.71 -11.51 -8.25
N LYS A 81 11.83 -12.14 -8.60
CA LYS A 81 12.98 -12.23 -7.68
C LYS A 81 13.55 -10.87 -7.31
N ALA A 82 13.59 -9.93 -8.26
CA ALA A 82 14.05 -8.56 -8.02
C ALA A 82 13.10 -7.76 -7.12
N VAL A 83 11.80 -8.02 -7.16
CA VAL A 83 10.81 -7.29 -6.34
C VAL A 83 10.78 -7.74 -4.88
N VAL A 84 11.11 -9.01 -4.59
CA VAL A 84 11.09 -9.57 -3.24
C VAL A 84 11.83 -8.71 -2.20
N PRO A 85 13.10 -8.29 -2.41
CA PRO A 85 13.78 -7.43 -1.44
C PRO A 85 13.11 -6.07 -1.27
N PHE A 86 12.50 -5.54 -2.32
CA PHE A 86 11.78 -4.27 -2.28
C PHE A 86 10.48 -4.39 -1.47
N VAL A 87 9.72 -5.47 -1.68
CA VAL A 87 8.52 -5.79 -0.88
C VAL A 87 8.90 -5.98 0.59
N ALA A 88 10.02 -6.62 0.90
CA ALA A 88 10.50 -6.78 2.27
C ALA A 88 10.78 -5.42 2.96
N LEU A 89 11.37 -4.46 2.24
CA LEU A 89 11.56 -3.10 2.75
C LEU A 89 10.24 -2.37 2.97
N ILE A 90 9.25 -2.53 2.08
CA ILE A 90 7.94 -1.92 2.26
C ILE A 90 7.22 -2.53 3.48
N LEU A 91 7.28 -3.84 3.67
CA LEU A 91 6.71 -4.50 4.84
C LEU A 91 7.40 -4.05 6.14
N LEU A 92 8.72 -3.86 6.11
CA LEU A 92 9.47 -3.28 7.23
C LEU A 92 8.98 -1.86 7.53
N ALA A 93 8.88 -1.00 6.52
CA ALA A 93 8.38 0.36 6.67
C ALA A 93 6.93 0.36 7.21
N CYS A 94 6.06 -0.49 6.67
CA CYS A 94 4.68 -0.66 7.13
C CYS A 94 4.62 -1.07 8.60
N THR A 95 5.48 -1.99 9.02
CA THR A 95 5.60 -2.41 10.42
C THR A 95 6.06 -1.25 11.31
N LEU A 96 7.09 -0.51 10.88
CA LEU A 96 7.58 0.66 11.61
C LEU A 96 6.49 1.74 11.72
N MET A 97 5.80 2.07 10.64
CA MET A 97 4.68 3.03 10.64
C MET A 97 3.50 2.58 11.50
N ALA A 98 3.28 1.26 11.61
CA ALA A 98 2.25 0.70 12.45
C ALA A 98 2.54 0.83 13.95
N PHE A 99 3.80 0.64 14.35
CA PHE A 99 4.22 0.79 15.76
C PHE A 99 4.59 2.22 16.14
N PHE A 100 4.99 3.05 15.17
CA PHE A 100 5.42 4.43 15.36
C PHE A 100 4.60 5.38 14.46
N PRO A 101 3.35 5.73 14.83
CA PRO A 101 2.49 6.62 14.06
C PRO A 101 3.10 7.99 13.75
N TRP A 102 4.00 8.46 14.63
CA TRP A 102 4.77 9.70 14.45
C TRP A 102 5.58 9.73 13.15
N LEU A 103 5.98 8.58 12.60
CA LEU A 103 6.66 8.55 11.29
C LEU A 103 5.78 9.09 10.17
N ILE A 104 4.45 9.01 10.33
CA ILE A 104 3.48 9.54 9.39
C ILE A 104 3.09 10.97 9.77
N THR A 105 2.73 11.19 11.04
CA THR A 105 2.13 12.46 11.48
C THR A 105 3.14 13.52 11.90
N GLY A 106 4.38 13.13 12.20
CA GLY A 106 5.41 14.02 12.74
C GLY A 106 5.80 15.15 11.80
N LEU A 107 6.17 14.84 10.56
CA LEU A 107 6.55 15.87 9.59
C LEU A 107 5.38 16.80 9.21
N PRO A 108 4.16 16.29 8.95
CA PRO A 108 2.97 17.12 8.80
C PRO A 108 2.70 18.02 10.01
N SER A 109 2.81 17.52 11.24
CA SER A 109 2.60 18.34 12.44
C SER A 109 3.60 19.49 12.54
N MET A 110 4.86 19.28 12.17
CA MET A 110 5.91 20.29 12.22
C MET A 110 5.79 21.34 11.10
N MET A 111 5.33 20.96 9.91
CA MET A 111 5.25 21.85 8.75
C MET A 111 3.89 22.54 8.60
N LEU A 112 2.81 21.84 8.93
CA LEU A 112 1.44 22.27 8.69
C LEU A 112 0.70 22.60 9.99
N GLY A 113 1.27 22.30 11.17
CA GLY A 113 0.61 22.53 12.45
C GLY A 113 -0.63 21.66 12.65
N TYR A 114 -0.58 20.42 12.12
CA TYR A 114 -1.61 19.39 12.31
C TYR A 114 -1.80 19.05 13.79
#